data_AF-A0A7S0C5U6-F1
#
_entry.id   AF-A0A7S0C5U6-F1
#
_cell.length_a   1.000
_cell.length_b   1.000
_cell.length_c   1.000
_cell.angle_alpha   90.00
_cell.angle_beta   90.00
_cell.angle_gamma   90.00
#
_symmetry.space_group_name_H-M   'P 1'
#
loop_
_entity.id
_entity.type
_entity.pdbx_description
1 polymer ?
#
loop_
_entity_poly.entity_id
_entity_poly.type
_entity_poly.pdbx_seq_one_letter_code
_entity_poly.pdbx_strand_id
1 'polypeptide(L)'
;ASYGLGDKWLSFNLTKICGIDSPCVTTTKNEVSKHYSVGPPYIIHVRDVPKFSKKWSELVPATYDEYPELYAEMFAYSMAAAHFNLKHERVDGIFTGCMVNFSRGEKALQSSAENFINDFDSSSEKVTQSHNGAQSCFDFKPPPLLHYCQRYPFRLNNGDWRVFAKRRVSHNILSCTSDPLLPWPEGGK
;
A
#
# COMPACT_ATOMS: atom_id res chain seq x y z
N ALA A 1 8.23 3.31 -9.27
CA ALA A 1 7.84 2.43 -8.14
C ALA A 1 6.44 1.89 -8.40
N SER A 2 6.25 0.57 -8.46
CA SER A 2 4.93 -0.04 -8.69
C SER A 2 4.51 -0.81 -7.43
N TYR A 3 3.36 -0.42 -6.84
CA TYR A 3 2.77 -1.10 -5.68
C TYR A 3 2.09 -2.38 -6.14
N GLY A 4 2.36 -3.53 -5.52
CA GLY A 4 1.53 -4.68 -5.81
C GLY A 4 1.82 -5.94 -5.01
N LEU A 5 0.75 -6.72 -4.82
CA LEU A 5 0.77 -7.99 -4.08
C LEU A 5 1.38 -9.13 -4.92
N GLY A 6 1.39 -8.99 -6.24
CA GLY A 6 1.88 -9.97 -7.20
C GLY A 6 0.83 -10.98 -7.63
N ASP A 7 1.27 -11.98 -8.39
CA ASP A 7 0.47 -13.04 -9.00
C ASP A 7 0.53 -14.37 -8.25
N LYS A 8 1.08 -14.40 -7.03
CA LYS A 8 1.27 -15.62 -6.23
C LYS A 8 -0.01 -16.43 -6.08
N TRP A 9 -1.16 -15.79 -5.95
CA TRP A 9 -2.45 -16.47 -5.79
C TRP A 9 -2.84 -17.33 -6.99
N LEU A 10 -2.31 -17.09 -8.20
CA LEU A 10 -2.55 -17.96 -9.36
C LEU A 10 -1.98 -19.38 -9.18
N SER A 11 -1.08 -19.58 -8.22
CA SER A 11 -0.54 -20.90 -7.87
C SER A 11 -1.40 -21.68 -6.87
N PHE A 12 -2.45 -21.06 -6.30
CA PHE A 12 -3.33 -21.70 -5.32
C PHE A 12 -4.33 -22.64 -5.99
N ASN A 13 -5.01 -23.45 -5.20
CA ASN A 13 -6.13 -24.25 -5.68
C ASN A 13 -7.37 -23.38 -5.93
N LEU A 14 -7.40 -22.67 -7.06
CA LEU A 14 -8.45 -21.70 -7.39
C LEU A 14 -9.83 -22.33 -7.53
N THR A 15 -9.93 -23.58 -7.99
CA THR A 15 -11.23 -24.25 -8.10
C THR A 15 -11.81 -24.55 -6.73
N LYS A 16 -10.98 -24.88 -5.73
CA LYS A 16 -11.38 -25.02 -4.32
C LYS A 16 -11.75 -23.69 -3.68
N ILE A 17 -10.98 -22.62 -3.93
CA ILE A 17 -11.21 -21.30 -3.31
C ILE A 17 -12.38 -20.59 -3.99
N CYS A 18 -12.29 -20.34 -5.29
CA CYS A 18 -13.21 -19.50 -6.04
C CYS A 18 -14.44 -20.25 -6.57
N GLY A 19 -14.37 -21.58 -6.68
CA GLY A 19 -15.36 -22.41 -7.37
C GLY A 19 -15.04 -22.57 -8.86
N ILE A 20 -15.31 -23.75 -9.42
CA ILE A 20 -14.87 -24.15 -10.78
C ILE A 20 -15.35 -23.21 -11.89
N ASP A 21 -16.55 -22.65 -11.76
CA ASP A 21 -17.17 -21.76 -12.77
C ASP A 21 -16.84 -20.28 -12.55
N SER A 22 -15.97 -19.96 -11.59
CA SER A 22 -15.67 -18.56 -11.28
C SER A 22 -14.68 -17.94 -12.27
N PRO A 23 -14.91 -16.69 -12.72
CA PRO A 23 -13.93 -15.93 -13.50
C PRO A 23 -12.54 -15.79 -12.85
N CYS A 24 -12.47 -15.90 -11.52
CA CYS A 24 -11.21 -15.97 -10.76
C CYS A 24 -10.30 -17.12 -11.25
N VAL A 25 -10.88 -18.28 -11.61
CA VAL A 25 -10.13 -19.47 -12.03
C VAL A 25 -9.45 -19.26 -13.38
N THR A 26 -10.07 -18.50 -14.27
CA THR A 26 -9.58 -18.25 -15.63
C THR A 26 -8.73 -16.97 -15.74
N THR A 27 -8.46 -16.30 -14.62
CA THR A 27 -7.74 -15.02 -14.63
C THR A 27 -6.28 -15.22 -15.02
N THR A 28 -5.80 -14.44 -15.98
CA THR A 28 -4.43 -14.58 -16.49
C THR A 28 -3.41 -13.77 -15.68
N LYS A 29 -2.13 -14.18 -15.70
CA LYS A 29 -1.02 -13.44 -15.09
C LYS A 29 -0.96 -11.97 -15.53
N ASN A 30 -1.26 -11.69 -16.80
CA ASN A 30 -1.29 -10.33 -17.33
C ASN A 30 -2.42 -9.51 -16.70
N GLU A 31 -3.61 -10.09 -16.56
CA GLU A 31 -4.73 -9.44 -15.88
C GLU A 31 -4.45 -9.21 -14.40
N VAL A 32 -3.82 -10.17 -13.72
CA VAL A 32 -3.43 -9.99 -12.32
C VAL A 32 -2.46 -8.83 -12.18
N SER A 33 -1.37 -8.83 -12.95
CA SER A 33 -0.38 -7.75 -12.92
C SER A 33 -1.02 -6.37 -13.10
N LYS A 34 -1.97 -6.26 -14.04
CA LYS A 34 -2.61 -4.99 -14.38
C LYS A 34 -3.70 -4.57 -13.39
N HIS A 35 -4.55 -5.49 -12.93
CA HIS A 35 -5.81 -5.15 -12.27
C HIS A 35 -6.01 -5.77 -10.89
N TYR A 36 -5.38 -6.91 -10.59
CA TYR A 36 -5.70 -7.65 -9.35
C TYR A 36 -4.50 -7.83 -8.41
N SER A 37 -3.33 -7.32 -8.76
CA SER A 37 -2.12 -7.29 -7.92
C SER A 37 -2.21 -6.21 -6.83
N VAL A 38 -3.31 -6.21 -6.07
CA VAL A 38 -3.64 -5.17 -5.08
C VAL A 38 -4.29 -5.78 -3.83
N GLY A 39 -4.19 -5.08 -2.70
CA GLY A 39 -5.00 -5.35 -1.51
C GLY A 39 -6.33 -4.57 -1.53
N PRO A 40 -7.08 -4.55 -0.40
CA PRO A 40 -8.36 -3.85 -0.29
C PRO A 40 -8.32 -2.40 -0.82
N PRO A 41 -9.37 -1.94 -1.50
CA PRO A 41 -9.32 -0.72 -2.28
C PRO A 41 -9.51 0.47 -1.35
N TYR A 42 -8.94 1.61 -1.74
CA TYR A 42 -9.27 2.87 -1.08
C TYR A 42 -10.59 3.46 -1.58
N ILE A 43 -11.07 3.04 -2.76
CA ILE A 43 -12.32 3.52 -3.38
C ILE A 43 -13.01 2.34 -4.10
N ILE A 44 -14.28 2.10 -3.78
CA ILE A 44 -15.16 1.12 -4.42
C ILE A 44 -16.55 1.74 -4.60
N HIS A 45 -17.23 1.38 -5.69
CA HIS A 45 -18.58 1.86 -5.91
C HIS A 45 -19.55 1.25 -4.89
N VAL A 46 -20.42 2.07 -4.29
CA VAL A 46 -21.30 1.66 -3.17
C VAL A 46 -22.18 0.45 -3.50
N ARG A 47 -22.59 0.30 -4.76
CA ARG A 47 -23.41 -0.84 -5.22
C ARG A 47 -22.65 -2.16 -5.25
N ASP A 48 -21.32 -2.12 -5.35
CA ASP A 48 -20.50 -3.33 -5.39
C ASP A 48 -20.13 -3.82 -3.99
N VAL A 49 -20.09 -2.92 -2.99
CA VAL A 49 -19.69 -3.24 -1.61
C VAL A 49 -20.43 -4.47 -1.04
N PRO A 50 -21.78 -4.56 -1.06
CA PRO A 50 -22.46 -5.66 -0.36
C PRO A 50 -22.11 -7.04 -0.92
N LYS A 51 -22.15 -7.20 -2.25
CA LYS A 51 -21.83 -8.48 -2.92
C LYS A 51 -20.33 -8.79 -2.83
N PHE A 52 -19.48 -7.76 -2.93
CA PHE A 52 -18.04 -7.89 -2.87
C PHE A 52 -17.59 -8.34 -1.48
N SER A 53 -18.01 -7.63 -0.42
CA SER A 53 -17.66 -7.95 0.97
C SER A 53 -18.11 -9.35 1.35
N LYS A 54 -19.31 -9.76 0.93
CA LYS A 54 -19.78 -11.13 1.14
C LYS A 54 -18.85 -12.15 0.49
N LYS A 55 -18.60 -12.03 -0.82
CA LYS A 55 -17.72 -12.97 -1.53
C LYS A 55 -16.31 -12.98 -0.93
N TRP A 56 -15.74 -11.80 -0.66
CA TRP A 56 -14.43 -11.70 -0.02
C TRP A 56 -14.40 -12.45 1.31
N SER A 57 -15.37 -12.25 2.18
CA SER A 57 -15.45 -12.98 3.47
C SER A 57 -15.58 -14.50 3.31
N GLU A 58 -16.24 -14.98 2.25
CA GLU A 58 -16.34 -16.41 1.94
C GLU A 58 -15.00 -17.00 1.45
N LEU A 59 -14.22 -16.22 0.69
CA LEU A 59 -12.95 -16.69 0.12
C LEU A 59 -11.80 -16.70 1.15
N VAL A 60 -11.85 -15.84 2.17
CA VAL A 60 -10.75 -15.68 3.16
C VAL A 60 -10.37 -17.01 3.83
N PRO A 61 -11.29 -17.81 4.42
CA PRO A 61 -10.92 -19.05 5.09
C PRO A 61 -10.21 -20.04 4.16
N ALA A 62 -10.79 -20.33 2.99
CA ALA A 62 -10.19 -21.25 2.03
C ALA A 62 -8.84 -20.75 1.49
N THR A 63 -8.67 -19.44 1.37
CA THR A 63 -7.38 -18.84 1.00
C THR A 63 -6.35 -19.02 2.11
N TYR A 64 -6.75 -18.86 3.37
CA TYR A 64 -5.88 -19.07 4.53
C TYR A 64 -5.45 -20.53 4.67
N ASP A 65 -6.35 -21.48 4.37
CA ASP A 65 -6.01 -22.91 4.34
C ASP A 65 -4.90 -23.25 3.33
N GLU A 66 -4.86 -22.56 2.19
CA GLU A 66 -3.80 -22.71 1.17
C GLU A 66 -2.57 -21.84 1.46
N TYR A 67 -2.75 -20.73 2.19
CA TYR A 67 -1.71 -19.75 2.47
C TYR A 67 -1.88 -19.18 3.90
N PRO A 68 -1.37 -19.85 4.95
CA PRO A 68 -1.62 -19.49 6.35
C PRO A 68 -0.73 -18.33 6.84
N GLU A 69 -0.55 -17.30 6.02
CA GLU A 69 0.25 -16.11 6.32
C GLU A 69 -0.60 -14.84 6.26
N LEU A 70 0.00 -13.71 6.68
CA LEU A 70 -0.66 -12.41 6.81
C LEU A 70 -1.38 -11.93 5.53
N TYR A 71 -0.91 -12.35 4.34
CA TYR A 71 -1.48 -11.87 3.07
C TYR A 71 -2.64 -12.71 2.52
N ALA A 72 -3.08 -13.75 3.22
CA ALA A 72 -4.23 -14.57 2.81
C ALA A 72 -5.47 -13.71 2.51
N GLU A 73 -5.76 -12.75 3.38
CA GLU A 73 -6.90 -11.85 3.24
C GLU A 73 -6.77 -10.95 2.00
N MET A 74 -5.54 -10.49 1.69
CA MET A 74 -5.28 -9.67 0.50
C MET A 74 -5.40 -10.48 -0.78
N PHE A 75 -4.94 -11.73 -0.80
CA PHE A 75 -5.14 -12.62 -1.95
C PHE A 75 -6.62 -12.96 -2.14
N ALA A 76 -7.35 -13.23 -1.06
CA ALA A 76 -8.79 -13.44 -1.10
C ALA A 76 -9.54 -12.22 -1.66
N TYR A 77 -9.07 -11.01 -1.32
CA TYR A 77 -9.58 -9.77 -1.88
C TYR A 77 -9.37 -9.71 -3.41
N SER A 78 -8.14 -9.97 -3.90
CA SER A 78 -7.82 -10.00 -5.33
C SER A 78 -8.67 -11.02 -6.08
N MET A 79 -8.84 -12.20 -5.49
CA MET A 79 -9.67 -13.28 -6.05
C MET A 79 -11.15 -12.93 -6.07
N ALA A 80 -11.68 -12.26 -5.04
CA ALA A 80 -13.06 -11.78 -5.03
C ALA A 80 -13.30 -10.70 -6.10
N ALA A 81 -12.31 -9.85 -6.36
CA ALA A 81 -12.38 -8.85 -7.41
C ALA A 81 -12.38 -9.51 -8.79
N ALA A 82 -11.51 -10.48 -9.01
CA ALA A 82 -11.47 -11.29 -10.21
C ALA A 82 -12.79 -12.07 -10.43
N HIS A 83 -13.38 -12.65 -9.37
CA HIS A 83 -14.67 -13.34 -9.42
C HIS A 83 -15.80 -12.46 -9.99
N PHE A 84 -15.84 -11.18 -9.61
CA PHE A 84 -16.84 -10.23 -10.13
C PHE A 84 -16.37 -9.42 -11.35
N ASN A 85 -15.18 -9.71 -11.89
CA ASN A 85 -14.53 -8.94 -12.95
C ASN A 85 -14.45 -7.43 -12.62
N LEU A 86 -14.24 -7.10 -11.35
CA LEU A 86 -14.09 -5.74 -10.85
C LEU A 86 -12.63 -5.30 -10.98
N LYS A 87 -12.25 -4.86 -12.18
CA LYS A 87 -10.89 -4.43 -12.50
C LYS A 87 -10.53 -3.15 -11.73
N HIS A 88 -9.46 -3.21 -10.95
CA HIS A 88 -8.92 -2.00 -10.34
C HIS A 88 -8.12 -1.19 -11.34
N GLU A 89 -8.25 0.13 -11.23
CA GLU A 89 -7.33 1.09 -11.82
C GLU A 89 -6.30 1.46 -10.76
N ARG A 90 -5.03 1.26 -11.11
CA ARG A 90 -3.91 1.51 -10.22
C ARG A 90 -3.29 2.85 -10.55
N VAL A 91 -3.21 3.72 -9.54
CA VAL A 91 -2.41 4.93 -9.64
C VAL A 91 -1.00 4.60 -9.17
N ASP A 92 -0.10 4.41 -10.13
CA ASP A 92 1.31 4.16 -9.87
C ASP A 92 2.08 5.46 -9.61
N GLY A 93 3.24 5.36 -8.96
CA GLY A 93 4.15 6.49 -8.75
C GLY A 93 3.77 7.45 -7.62
N ILE A 94 2.61 7.26 -6.97
CA ILE A 94 2.22 8.08 -5.80
C ILE A 94 2.61 7.46 -4.46
N PHE A 95 2.94 6.16 -4.43
CA PHE A 95 3.32 5.44 -3.22
C PHE A 95 4.81 5.11 -3.20
N THR A 96 5.38 5.16 -2.00
CA THR A 96 6.70 4.61 -1.71
C THR A 96 6.67 3.69 -0.48
N GLY A 97 7.54 2.68 -0.38
CA GLY A 97 7.64 1.80 0.79
C GLY A 97 7.60 0.28 0.52
N CYS A 98 7.22 -0.53 1.53
CA CYS A 98 7.44 -2.01 1.55
C CYS A 98 6.70 -2.80 0.47
N MET A 99 5.64 -2.22 -0.09
CA MET A 99 4.82 -2.86 -1.12
C MET A 99 5.20 -2.42 -2.53
N VAL A 100 6.19 -1.53 -2.67
CA VAL A 100 6.78 -1.17 -3.95
C VAL A 100 7.81 -2.22 -4.32
N ASN A 101 7.62 -2.90 -5.46
CA ASN A 101 8.49 -4.00 -5.88
C ASN A 101 8.62 -5.08 -4.80
N PHE A 102 7.50 -5.53 -4.21
CA PHE A 102 7.44 -6.57 -3.18
C PHE A 102 8.27 -7.82 -3.53
N SER A 103 8.38 -8.14 -4.82
CA SER A 103 9.23 -9.22 -5.35
C SER A 103 10.75 -9.03 -5.16
N ARG A 104 11.22 -7.88 -4.69
CA ARG A 104 12.64 -7.53 -4.51
C ARG A 104 13.09 -7.38 -3.04
N GLY A 105 12.19 -7.62 -2.07
CA GLY A 105 12.53 -7.68 -0.64
C GLY A 105 12.94 -6.34 0.01
N GLU A 106 13.53 -6.42 1.20
CA GLU A 106 13.89 -5.28 2.08
C GLU A 106 14.69 -4.15 1.40
N LYS A 107 15.48 -4.49 0.37
CA LYS A 107 16.29 -3.52 -0.39
C LYS A 107 15.44 -2.45 -1.08
N ALA A 108 14.24 -2.78 -1.55
CA ALA A 108 13.37 -1.83 -2.23
C ALA A 108 12.87 -0.73 -1.27
N LEU A 109 12.59 -1.12 -0.01
CA LEU A 109 12.21 -0.19 1.03
C LEU A 109 13.39 0.68 1.46
N GLN A 110 14.57 0.08 1.66
CA GLN A 110 15.77 0.82 2.02
C GLN A 110 16.09 1.86 0.95
N SER A 111 16.11 1.49 -0.34
CA SER A 111 16.31 2.44 -1.44
C SER A 111 15.23 3.52 -1.51
N SER A 112 13.97 3.18 -1.20
CA SER A 112 12.90 4.17 -1.11
C SER A 112 13.10 5.14 0.05
N ALA A 113 13.57 4.67 1.21
CA ALA A 113 13.83 5.50 2.37
C ALA A 113 15.07 6.38 2.14
N GLU A 114 16.13 5.84 1.54
CA GLU A 114 17.33 6.57 1.13
C GLU A 114 17.01 7.65 0.10
N ASN A 115 16.19 7.35 -0.92
CA ASN A 115 15.74 8.36 -1.89
C ASN A 115 14.94 9.48 -1.20
N PHE A 116 14.06 9.14 -0.26
CA PHE A 116 13.34 10.14 0.52
C PHE A 116 14.27 11.00 1.38
N ILE A 117 15.24 10.39 2.06
CA ILE A 117 16.22 11.10 2.89
C ILE A 117 17.07 12.04 2.01
N ASN A 118 17.53 11.56 0.85
CA ASN A 118 18.28 12.38 -0.10
C ASN A 118 17.45 13.54 -0.65
N ASP A 119 16.16 13.32 -0.96
CA ASP A 119 15.24 14.39 -1.37
C ASP A 119 14.97 15.37 -0.21
N PHE A 120 14.83 14.88 1.02
CA PHE A 120 14.65 15.70 2.23
C PHE A 120 15.88 16.59 2.48
N ASP A 121 17.08 16.03 2.40
CA ASP A 121 18.34 16.75 2.62
C ASP A 121 18.70 17.70 1.47
N SER A 122 18.40 17.31 0.23
CA SER A 122 18.63 18.17 -0.95
C SER A 122 17.60 19.29 -1.08
N SER A 123 16.40 19.15 -0.48
CA SER A 123 15.36 20.19 -0.44
C SER A 123 15.68 21.40 0.47
N SER A 124 16.95 21.58 0.86
CA SER A 124 17.48 22.88 1.31
C SER A 124 17.22 24.03 0.30
N GLU A 125 16.88 23.72 -0.95
CA GLU A 125 16.23 24.66 -1.86
C GLU A 125 14.73 24.76 -1.54
N LYS A 126 14.37 25.87 -0.89
CA LYS A 126 12.98 26.32 -0.66
C LYS A 126 12.12 26.06 -1.90
N VAL A 127 11.33 24.98 -1.86
CA VAL A 127 10.25 24.79 -2.83
C VAL A 127 9.36 26.02 -2.67
N THR A 128 9.22 26.81 -3.73
CA THR A 128 8.32 27.96 -3.74
C THR A 128 6.96 27.45 -3.28
N GLN A 129 6.48 27.93 -2.13
CA GLN A 129 5.24 27.47 -1.51
C GLN A 129 4.12 27.55 -2.56
N SER A 130 3.78 26.40 -3.13
CA SER A 130 2.59 26.28 -3.95
C SER A 130 1.42 26.47 -2.99
N HIS A 131 0.65 27.54 -3.16
CA HIS A 131 -0.48 27.87 -2.29
C HIS A 131 -1.66 26.89 -2.36
N ASN A 132 -1.54 25.76 -3.07
CA ASN A 132 -2.61 24.80 -3.29
C ASN A 132 -2.18 23.36 -2.96
N GLY A 133 -2.99 22.68 -2.14
CA GLY A 133 -2.85 21.26 -1.82
C GLY A 133 -1.95 20.96 -0.61
N ALA A 134 -1.78 19.67 -0.28
CA ALA A 134 -1.02 19.23 0.90
C ALA A 134 0.44 19.72 0.91
N GLN A 135 1.03 19.97 -0.27
CA GLN A 135 2.39 20.51 -0.41
C GLN A 135 2.56 21.90 0.19
N SER A 136 1.49 22.69 0.33
CA SER A 136 1.52 24.00 1.00
C SER A 136 1.86 23.92 2.49
N CYS A 137 1.76 22.72 3.09
CA CYS A 137 2.01 22.47 4.51
C CYS A 137 3.44 21.98 4.80
N PHE A 138 4.28 21.76 3.77
CA PHE A 138 5.60 21.14 3.93
C PHE A 138 6.71 21.95 3.26
N ASP A 139 7.85 22.09 3.94
CA ASP A 139 9.05 22.75 3.40
C ASP A 139 9.87 21.84 2.45
N PHE A 140 9.40 20.61 2.22
CA PHE A 140 10.01 19.62 1.34
C PHE A 140 8.96 19.03 0.39
N LYS A 141 9.40 18.33 -0.66
CA LYS A 141 8.49 17.60 -1.58
C LYS A 141 8.36 16.14 -1.12
N PRO A 142 7.41 15.79 -0.21
CA PRO A 142 7.21 14.40 0.18
C PRO A 142 6.78 13.54 -1.01
N PRO A 143 7.06 12.21 -1.00
CA PRO A 143 6.27 11.29 -1.79
C PRO A 143 4.81 11.47 -1.34
N PRO A 144 3.85 11.55 -2.28
CA PRO A 144 2.49 11.91 -1.92
C PRO A 144 1.87 10.90 -0.94
N LEU A 145 2.31 9.64 -0.93
CA LEU A 145 1.90 8.61 0.04
C LEU A 145 3.06 7.66 0.43
N LEU A 146 3.21 7.39 1.73
CA LEU A 146 4.17 6.42 2.28
C LEU A 146 3.42 5.19 2.82
N HIS A 147 3.73 4.01 2.29
CA HIS A 147 3.13 2.74 2.72
C HIS A 147 4.14 1.87 3.47
N TYR A 148 3.84 1.56 4.73
CA TYR A 148 4.68 0.68 5.55
C TYR A 148 3.88 -0.41 6.28
N CYS A 149 4.48 -1.59 6.29
CA CYS A 149 3.93 -2.83 6.81
C CYS A 149 4.31 -3.04 8.29
N GLN A 150 5.42 -2.43 8.70
CA GLN A 150 5.98 -2.45 10.05
C GLN A 150 6.61 -1.09 10.38
N ARG A 151 7.16 -0.97 11.59
CA ARG A 151 7.92 0.22 12.01
C ARG A 151 9.25 0.24 11.27
N TYR A 152 9.62 1.40 10.72
CA TYR A 152 10.88 1.59 10.02
C TYR A 152 11.71 2.68 10.69
N PRO A 153 12.69 2.30 11.53
CA PRO A 153 13.65 3.24 12.07
C PRO A 153 14.63 3.67 10.97
N PHE A 154 15.00 4.94 10.97
CA PHE A 154 16.03 5.49 10.12
C PHE A 154 16.79 6.58 10.88
N ARG A 155 18.05 6.78 10.47
CA ARG A 155 18.95 7.72 11.11
C ARG A 155 19.09 8.97 10.26
N LEU A 156 18.89 10.12 10.87
CA LEU A 156 19.14 11.43 10.25
C LEU A 156 20.64 11.75 10.25
N ASN A 157 21.05 12.68 9.38
CA ASN A 157 22.47 13.12 9.30
C ASN A 157 22.99 13.75 10.60
N ASN A 158 22.10 14.34 11.41
CA ASN A 158 22.44 14.88 12.73
C ASN A 158 22.67 13.78 13.79
N GLY A 159 22.53 12.50 13.42
CA GLY A 159 22.73 11.34 14.28
C GLY A 159 21.47 10.84 14.98
N ASP A 160 20.36 11.58 14.92
CA ASP A 160 19.09 11.23 15.56
C ASP A 160 18.40 10.05 14.88
N TRP A 161 17.69 9.24 15.68
CA TRP A 161 16.78 8.23 15.16
C TRP A 161 15.35 8.75 15.01
N ARG A 162 14.72 8.31 13.93
CA ARG A 162 13.34 8.61 13.56
C ARG A 162 12.64 7.35 13.09
N VAL A 163 11.33 7.26 13.26
CA VAL A 163 10.55 6.06 12.89
C VAL A 163 9.34 6.41 12.03
N PHE A 164 9.21 5.75 10.88
CA PHE A 164 7.94 5.64 10.15
C PHE A 164 7.11 4.48 10.71
N ALA A 165 5.91 4.75 11.21
CA ALA A 165 5.04 3.75 11.81
C ALA A 165 3.57 4.14 11.73
N LYS A 166 2.69 3.13 11.71
CA LYS A 166 1.24 3.37 11.73
C LYS A 166 0.91 4.01 13.07
N ARG A 167 0.32 5.20 13.04
CA ARG A 167 0.00 5.98 14.22
C ARG A 167 -1.39 6.56 14.14
N ARG A 168 -1.94 6.92 15.29
CA ARG A 168 -3.13 7.75 15.34
C ARG A 168 -2.78 9.11 14.75
N VAL A 169 -3.50 9.47 13.70
CA VAL A 169 -3.35 10.77 13.06
C VAL A 169 -4.05 11.82 13.94
N SER A 170 -3.42 12.98 14.12
CA SER A 170 -4.05 14.11 14.82
C SER A 170 -5.38 14.47 14.14
N HIS A 171 -6.41 14.78 14.91
CA HIS A 171 -7.68 15.29 14.36
C HIS A 171 -7.48 16.59 13.58
N ASN A 172 -6.34 17.25 13.78
CA ASN A 172 -5.97 18.50 13.17
C ASN A 172 -5.00 18.30 12.00
N ILE A 173 -4.85 17.09 11.45
CA ILE A 173 -3.91 16.80 10.33
C ILE A 173 -4.07 17.75 9.14
N LEU A 174 -5.28 18.25 8.89
CA LEU A 174 -5.55 19.19 7.81
C LEU A 174 -5.22 20.65 8.19
N SER A 175 -4.81 20.90 9.43
CA SER A 175 -4.31 22.19 9.87
C SER A 175 -2.79 22.20 9.76
N CYS A 176 -2.22 23.31 9.27
CA CYS A 176 -0.77 23.50 9.18
C CYS A 176 -0.08 23.63 10.55
N THR A 177 -0.80 23.49 11.66
CA THR A 177 -0.27 23.66 13.03
C THR A 177 0.24 22.37 13.64
N SER A 178 -0.15 21.22 13.10
CA SER A 178 0.43 19.93 13.44
C SER A 178 1.19 19.42 12.23
N ASP A 179 2.43 18.97 12.40
CA ASP A 179 3.16 18.33 11.31
C ASP A 179 2.73 16.86 11.20
N PRO A 180 1.90 16.49 10.21
CA PRO A 180 1.35 15.15 10.15
C PRO A 180 2.33 14.13 9.59
N LEU A 181 3.44 14.57 9.00
CA LEU A 181 4.41 13.71 8.31
C LEU A 181 5.75 13.61 9.04
N LEU A 182 6.02 14.42 10.06
CA LEU A 182 7.25 14.24 10.84
C LEU A 182 7.29 12.85 11.49
N PRO A 183 8.34 12.05 11.23
CA PRO A 183 8.52 10.78 11.90
C PRO A 183 8.81 10.99 13.39
N TRP A 184 8.41 10.05 14.24
CA TRP A 184 8.62 10.18 15.68
C TRP A 184 10.09 10.05 16.07
N PRO A 185 10.55 10.75 17.12
CA PRO A 185 11.77 10.36 17.82
C PRO A 185 11.64 8.92 18.31
N GLU A 186 12.71 8.13 18.26
CA GLU A 186 12.70 6.82 18.92
C GLU A 186 12.36 6.99 20.41
N GLY A 187 11.25 6.40 20.84
CA GLY A 187 10.74 6.49 22.23
C GLY A 187 9.37 7.19 22.39
N GLY A 188 8.85 7.84 21.34
CA GLY A 188 7.46 8.30 21.33
C GLY A 188 6.47 7.13 21.37
N LYS A 189 5.61 7.09 22.40
CA LYS A 189 4.47 6.16 22.48
C LYS A 189 3.34 6.59 21.56
#